data_AF-A0A7C1LWX2-F1
#
_entry.id   AF-A0A7C1LWX2-F1
#
_cell.length_a   1.000
_cell.length_b   1.000
_cell.length_c   1.000
_cell.angle_alpha   90.00
_cell.angle_beta   90.00
_cell.angle_gamma   90.00
#
_symmetry.space_group_name_H-M   'P 1'
#
loop_
_entity.id
_entity.type
_entity.pdbx_description
1 polymer ?
#
loop_
_entity_poly.entity_id
_entity_poly.type
_entity_poly.pdbx_seq_one_letter_code
_entity_poly.pdbx_strand_id
1 'polypeptide(L)'
;MERNKGKYNIVVLKVNGEEHSVAVKDGETLLDVLRDKLRLTGTKKGCNLGVCGACTVLVDGEPRNSCLLLAASCEGVEITTIEGVDQEGKLHPLQRAFMNHGAVQCGFCTPGMILSAVALIKCNPDPSDEEIKEALSGNLCRCTGYTRIIEAVKEWKKYIKIKERQPLSDDLSKHHTVGKSVPRVDAAAKVTGQAKFTADYYFKNMLYGKILHSPIPHGRIKKIDTRKAEALPGVKLVLTGKDVPDITYGVSPARYDEHVLAKDRVRHVGDEVAAVIALDEETAEKALGLIKVEYEELPAVFSPVEALKEGAPQLHERYKNNINTHVDYHFGAIEKGFKEAHHTREEEFVGNHVYQNPLEPHASIAYWENDGSNLVLYSSTQVPHYVHYMVARVLDIPLGEIRIIRPPVGGGFGGKAGTTPLDLITSIASKKTGRPVKMVYSREEMFLYGRGRHKQYMKFKIGVKKDGRITAVKSKIYLDGGAYTSFGIITAYYAGAMIPTLYHIPNYRYEGYRIMTNKPACGAMRGHGTPQPRFAFESLLNMIADDLEIDPVAIRLRNAMDPDTRTCNDLDIRSCEIKATLKKVAKKSGWREKYGKLPPGKGIGIGCGGFVSGAGYAIYRGQVQRS
;
A
#
# COMPACT_ATOMS: atom_id res chain seq x y z
N MET A 1 29.78 -35.21 14.25
CA MET A 1 30.31 -34.31 13.20
C MET A 1 29.82 -32.91 13.47
N GLU A 2 30.60 -32.14 14.24
CA GLU A 2 30.41 -30.70 14.40
C GLU A 2 30.81 -30.01 13.08
N ARG A 3 29.83 -29.53 12.29
CA ARG A 3 30.11 -28.61 11.20
C ARG A 3 29.11 -27.45 11.23
N ASN A 4 29.69 -26.25 11.23
CA ASN A 4 29.09 -24.92 11.11
C ASN A 4 28.36 -24.35 12.34
N LYS A 5 29.10 -24.12 13.43
CA LYS A 5 28.95 -22.82 14.12
C LYS A 5 29.37 -21.77 13.10
N GLY A 6 28.45 -20.90 12.66
CA GLY A 6 28.73 -19.91 11.62
C GLY A 6 30.02 -19.15 11.94
N LYS A 7 31.04 -19.30 11.09
CA LYS A 7 32.29 -18.58 11.26
C LYS A 7 31.98 -17.10 11.04
N TYR A 8 32.29 -16.30 12.04
CA TYR A 8 32.32 -14.85 11.90
C TYR A 8 33.73 -14.47 11.45
N ASN A 9 33.83 -13.66 10.42
CA ASN A 9 35.08 -13.05 10.00
C ASN A 9 35.05 -11.57 10.39
N ILE A 10 36.15 -11.02 10.90
CA ILE A 10 36.26 -9.58 11.09
C ILE A 10 36.65 -8.98 9.73
N VAL A 11 35.88 -8.00 9.29
CA VAL A 11 36.14 -7.23 8.05
C VAL A 11 36.26 -5.76 8.40
N VAL A 12 37.15 -5.05 7.71
CA VAL A 12 37.31 -3.60 7.84
C VAL A 12 36.60 -2.91 6.68
N LEU A 13 35.49 -2.23 6.97
CA LEU A 13 34.72 -1.49 5.98
C LEU A 13 35.01 0.00 6.11
N LYS A 14 35.32 0.66 4.99
CA LYS A 14 35.45 2.10 4.92
C LYS A 14 34.12 2.71 4.48
N VAL A 15 33.39 3.33 5.42
CA VAL A 15 32.04 3.85 5.20
C VAL A 15 31.98 5.34 5.54
N ASN A 16 31.55 6.16 4.58
CA ASN A 16 31.46 7.62 4.72
C ASN A 16 32.78 8.25 5.19
N GLY A 17 33.93 7.74 4.75
CA GLY A 17 35.26 8.19 5.16
C GLY A 17 35.78 7.65 6.49
N GLU A 18 34.99 6.86 7.24
CA GLU A 18 35.40 6.24 8.50
C GLU A 18 35.65 4.73 8.35
N GLU A 19 36.64 4.18 9.06
CA GLU A 19 36.89 2.74 9.11
C GLU A 19 36.11 2.07 10.23
N HIS A 20 35.44 0.96 9.90
CA HIS A 20 34.67 0.16 10.84
C HIS A 20 35.15 -1.30 10.80
N SER A 21 35.70 -1.79 11.91
CA SER A 21 35.96 -3.22 12.11
C SER A 21 34.69 -3.91 12.59
N VAL A 22 34.14 -4.82 11.76
CA VAL A 22 32.85 -5.47 12.03
C VAL A 22 32.96 -6.98 11.86
N ALA A 23 32.45 -7.73 12.83
CA ALA A 23 32.32 -9.18 12.70
C ALA A 23 31.12 -9.51 11.79
N VAL A 24 31.33 -10.19 10.66
CA VAL A 24 30.32 -10.56 9.65
C VAL A 24 30.25 -12.06 9.43
N LYS A 25 29.06 -12.58 9.10
CA LYS A 25 28.90 -13.97 8.64
C LYS A 25 29.20 -14.05 7.14
N ASP A 26 29.63 -15.22 6.64
CA ASP A 26 30.01 -15.43 5.23
C ASP A 26 28.93 -15.01 4.20
N GLY A 27 27.64 -15.09 4.55
CA GLY A 27 26.51 -14.73 3.69
C GLY A 27 25.84 -13.40 4.03
N GLU A 28 26.41 -12.59 4.93
CA GLU A 28 25.77 -11.37 5.40
C GLU A 28 25.89 -10.25 4.39
N THR A 29 24.75 -9.65 4.02
CA THR A 29 24.72 -8.59 3.01
C THR A 29 25.29 -7.29 3.56
N LEU A 30 25.86 -6.46 2.68
CA LEU A 30 26.31 -5.12 3.03
C LEU A 30 25.14 -4.29 3.59
N LEU A 31 23.93 -4.46 3.04
CA LEU A 31 22.73 -3.79 3.54
C LEU A 31 22.47 -4.10 5.02
N ASP A 32 22.51 -5.37 5.40
CA ASP A 32 22.24 -5.78 6.78
C ASP A 32 23.34 -5.27 7.73
N VAL A 33 24.61 -5.30 7.30
CA VAL A 33 25.71 -4.75 8.10
C VAL A 33 25.58 -3.24 8.31
N LEU A 34 25.33 -2.47 7.25
CA LEU A 34 25.14 -1.02 7.32
C LEU A 34 23.99 -0.67 8.27
N ARG A 35 22.86 -1.36 8.16
CA ARG A 35 21.65 -1.04 8.92
C ARG A 35 21.67 -1.57 10.35
N ASP A 36 22.05 -2.83 10.54
CA ASP A 36 21.84 -3.54 11.81
C ASP A 36 23.08 -3.52 12.70
N LYS A 37 24.28 -3.29 12.16
CA LYS A 37 25.52 -3.18 12.94
C LYS A 37 26.01 -1.75 13.04
N LEU A 38 26.11 -1.05 11.90
CA LEU A 38 26.58 0.34 11.87
C LEU A 38 25.47 1.37 12.13
N ARG A 39 24.20 0.94 12.14
CA ARG A 39 23.03 1.79 12.40
C ARG A 39 22.82 2.92 11.38
N LEU A 40 23.39 2.77 10.18
CA LEU A 40 23.19 3.62 9.01
C LEU A 40 21.89 3.25 8.29
N THR A 41 20.78 3.55 8.96
CA THR A 41 19.42 3.17 8.52
C THR A 41 18.90 3.99 7.34
N GLY A 42 19.64 4.99 6.86
CA GLY A 42 19.35 5.72 5.62
C GLY A 42 19.37 4.81 4.39
N THR A 43 20.16 3.73 4.42
CA THR A 43 20.12 2.64 3.45
C THR A 43 18.85 1.80 3.68
N LYS A 44 17.84 1.90 2.82
CA LYS A 44 16.50 1.33 3.08
C LYS A 44 16.35 -0.11 2.56
N LYS A 45 15.90 -1.03 3.42
CA LYS A 45 15.56 -2.42 3.06
C LYS A 45 14.12 -2.52 2.56
N GLY A 46 13.94 -2.53 1.23
CA GLY A 46 12.63 -2.54 0.57
C GLY A 46 12.24 -3.90 -0.02
N CYS A 47 12.73 -4.19 -1.24
CA CYS A 47 12.47 -5.49 -1.89
C CYS A 47 13.41 -6.61 -1.41
N ASN A 48 14.63 -6.26 -1.01
CA ASN A 48 15.73 -7.18 -0.70
C ASN A 48 16.07 -8.18 -1.84
N LEU A 49 15.87 -7.77 -3.08
CA LEU A 49 16.03 -8.59 -4.29
C LEU A 49 16.75 -7.83 -5.42
N GLY A 50 17.35 -6.67 -5.13
CA GLY A 50 18.04 -5.85 -6.13
C GLY A 50 17.15 -5.09 -7.13
N VAL A 51 15.83 -5.11 -6.95
CA VAL A 51 14.89 -4.52 -7.94
C VAL A 51 14.55 -3.05 -7.66
N CYS A 52 14.41 -2.65 -6.39
CA CYS A 52 13.79 -1.37 -6.06
C CYS A 52 14.74 -0.17 -5.94
N GLY A 53 16.05 -0.39 -5.81
CA GLY A 53 17.05 0.67 -5.61
C GLY A 53 16.90 1.49 -4.30
N ALA A 54 16.08 1.07 -3.34
CA ALA A 54 15.95 1.78 -2.07
C ALA A 54 17.20 1.63 -1.17
N CYS A 55 17.97 0.57 -1.40
CA CYS A 55 19.20 0.24 -0.69
C CYS A 55 20.47 0.68 -1.46
N THR A 56 20.34 1.56 -2.45
CA THR A 56 21.50 2.03 -3.21
C THR A 56 22.51 2.67 -2.25
N VAL A 57 23.77 2.31 -2.43
CA VAL A 57 24.97 2.94 -1.86
C VAL A 57 25.93 3.22 -3.02
N LEU A 58 26.92 4.09 -2.81
CA LEU A 58 28.03 4.21 -3.74
C LEU A 58 29.17 3.31 -3.26
N VAL A 59 29.74 2.53 -4.16
CA VAL A 59 30.97 1.76 -3.95
C VAL A 59 32.01 2.32 -4.90
N ASP A 60 33.05 2.95 -4.36
CA ASP A 60 34.05 3.73 -5.11
C ASP A 60 33.41 4.79 -6.03
N GLY A 61 32.31 5.39 -5.57
CA GLY A 61 31.54 6.40 -6.32
C GLY A 61 30.46 5.84 -7.25
N GLU A 62 30.42 4.52 -7.46
CA GLU A 62 29.48 3.87 -8.37
C GLU A 62 28.22 3.35 -7.65
N PRO A 63 27.00 3.62 -8.14
CA PRO A 63 25.78 3.13 -7.52
C PRO A 63 25.69 1.60 -7.53
N ARG A 64 25.44 0.98 -6.37
CA ARG A 64 25.22 -0.46 -6.21
C ARG A 64 24.09 -0.76 -5.24
N ASN A 65 23.36 -1.85 -5.49
CA ASN A 65 22.34 -2.34 -4.58
C ASN A 65 23.01 -3.13 -3.43
N SER A 66 23.12 -2.52 -2.25
CA SER A 66 23.78 -3.16 -1.10
C SER A 66 23.12 -4.48 -0.62
N CYS A 67 21.86 -4.75 -0.96
CA CYS A 67 21.21 -6.04 -0.69
C CYS A 67 21.75 -7.22 -1.50
N LEU A 68 22.50 -6.95 -2.59
CA LEU A 68 23.11 -7.98 -3.43
C LEU A 68 24.63 -8.12 -3.20
N LEU A 69 25.22 -7.25 -2.36
CA LEU A 69 26.64 -7.28 -2.04
C LEU A 69 26.84 -8.02 -0.72
N LEU A 70 27.84 -8.88 -0.65
CA LEU A 70 28.29 -9.46 0.62
C LEU A 70 29.21 -8.47 1.32
N ALA A 71 29.02 -8.25 2.62
CA ALA A 71 29.84 -7.31 3.37
C ALA A 71 31.34 -7.65 3.27
N ALA A 72 31.69 -8.93 3.32
CA ALA A 72 33.07 -9.40 3.19
C ALA A 72 33.72 -9.10 1.83
N SER A 73 32.92 -8.93 0.76
CA SER A 73 33.43 -8.56 -0.56
C SER A 73 33.68 -7.06 -0.74
N CYS A 74 33.36 -6.25 0.28
CA CYS A 74 33.49 -4.80 0.25
C CYS A 74 34.65 -4.27 1.12
N GLU A 75 35.60 -5.13 1.49
CA GLU A 75 36.85 -4.69 2.12
C GLU A 75 37.74 -3.98 1.08
N GLY A 76 38.38 -2.89 1.48
CA GLY A 76 39.30 -2.11 0.62
C GLY A 76 38.64 -1.13 -0.36
N VAL A 77 37.31 -1.06 -0.41
CA VAL A 77 36.55 -0.09 -1.23
C VAL A 77 35.91 0.99 -0.35
N GLU A 78 35.69 2.19 -0.91
CA GLU A 78 34.97 3.27 -0.23
C GLU A 78 33.46 3.10 -0.40
N ILE A 79 32.72 3.03 0.70
CA ILE A 79 31.26 2.95 0.70
C ILE A 79 30.68 4.30 1.12
N THR A 80 29.88 4.93 0.25
CA THR A 80 29.11 6.13 0.61
C THR A 80 27.63 5.81 0.73
N THR A 81 27.07 6.06 1.91
CA THR A 81 25.63 6.01 2.20
C THR A 81 25.01 7.41 2.12
N ILE A 82 23.70 7.53 2.30
CA ILE A 82 23.03 8.85 2.26
C ILE A 82 23.51 9.74 3.40
N GLU A 83 23.90 9.14 4.53
CA GLU A 83 24.46 9.83 5.68
C GLU A 83 25.81 10.51 5.37
N GLY A 84 26.55 10.02 4.37
CA GLY A 84 27.82 10.60 3.92
C GLY A 84 27.70 11.61 2.78
N VAL A 85 26.48 11.93 2.31
CA VAL A 85 26.26 12.90 1.21
C VAL A 85 26.32 14.34 1.71
N ASP A 86 25.93 14.59 2.95
CA ASP A 86 26.03 15.90 3.59
C ASP A 86 27.51 16.25 3.82
N GLN A 87 27.88 17.51 3.63
CA GLN A 87 29.25 17.99 3.87
C GLN A 87 29.23 19.00 5.02
N GLU A 88 30.03 18.75 6.06
CA GLU A 88 30.17 19.65 7.24
C GLU A 88 28.82 19.98 7.90
N GLY A 89 27.88 19.02 7.93
CA GLY A 89 26.54 19.21 8.48
C GLY A 89 25.61 20.05 7.60
N LYS A 90 26.00 20.39 6.36
CA LYS A 90 25.17 21.10 5.39
C LYS A 90 24.62 20.14 4.34
N LEU A 91 23.33 20.29 4.07
CA LEU A 91 22.66 19.55 3.00
C LEU A 91 23.38 19.76 1.66
N HIS A 92 23.62 18.67 0.95
CA HIS A 92 24.06 18.69 -0.43
C HIS A 92 23.06 19.47 -1.31
N PRO A 93 23.52 20.24 -2.32
CA PRO A 93 22.63 20.97 -3.23
C PRO A 93 21.49 20.12 -3.81
N LEU A 94 21.78 18.86 -4.14
CA LEU A 94 20.77 17.91 -4.64
C LEU A 94 19.70 17.56 -3.60
N GLN A 95 20.06 17.38 -2.32
CA GLN A 95 19.08 17.17 -1.26
C GLN A 95 18.16 18.38 -1.10
N ARG A 96 18.73 19.60 -1.17
CA ARG A 96 17.96 20.85 -1.19
C ARG A 96 17.02 20.91 -2.40
N ALA A 97 17.49 20.52 -3.58
CA ALA A 97 16.65 20.48 -4.78
C ALA A 97 15.46 19.53 -4.60
N PHE A 98 15.70 18.32 -4.10
CA PHE A 98 14.64 17.34 -3.84
C PHE A 98 13.58 17.87 -2.87
N MET A 99 14.00 18.55 -1.80
CA MET A 99 13.10 19.18 -0.84
C MET A 99 12.22 20.27 -1.47
N ASN A 100 12.81 21.15 -2.28
CA ASN A 100 12.13 22.33 -2.81
C ASN A 100 11.23 22.04 -4.03
N HIS A 101 11.57 21.02 -4.83
CA HIS A 101 10.72 20.58 -5.96
C HIS A 101 9.54 19.69 -5.53
N GLY A 102 9.44 19.34 -4.24
CA GLY A 102 8.46 18.35 -3.79
C GLY A 102 8.72 16.95 -4.34
N ALA A 103 9.99 16.62 -4.61
CA ALA A 103 10.44 15.30 -5.06
C ALA A 103 10.37 14.24 -3.95
N VAL A 104 9.94 14.64 -2.74
CA VAL A 104 9.85 13.81 -1.55
C VAL A 104 8.39 13.72 -1.08
N GLN A 105 7.83 12.50 -1.11
CA GLN A 105 6.53 12.19 -0.51
C GLN A 105 6.68 11.27 0.71
N CYS A 106 6.63 9.94 0.52
CA CYS A 106 6.85 9.00 1.62
C CYS A 106 8.30 9.05 2.13
N GLY A 107 9.26 9.30 1.23
CA GLY A 107 10.69 9.42 1.54
C GLY A 107 11.48 8.12 1.51
N PHE A 108 10.84 6.96 1.33
CA PHE A 108 11.52 5.66 1.47
C PHE A 108 12.54 5.39 0.35
N CYS A 109 12.26 5.76 -0.90
CA CYS A 109 13.22 5.64 -2.01
C CYS A 109 14.20 6.81 -2.10
N THR A 110 13.96 7.88 -1.34
CA THR A 110 14.66 9.15 -1.53
C THR A 110 16.18 9.02 -1.32
N PRO A 111 16.68 8.31 -0.29
CA PRO A 111 18.12 8.06 -0.15
C PRO A 111 18.77 7.46 -1.40
N GLY A 112 18.23 6.34 -1.91
CA GLY A 112 18.81 5.66 -3.07
C GLY A 112 18.73 6.50 -4.35
N MET A 113 17.63 7.24 -4.55
CA MET A 113 17.48 8.17 -5.67
C MET A 113 18.54 9.28 -5.65
N ILE A 114 18.81 9.83 -4.46
CA ILE A 114 19.80 10.90 -4.31
C ILE A 114 21.20 10.35 -4.57
N LEU A 115 21.55 9.18 -4.07
CA LEU A 115 22.87 8.58 -4.30
C LEU A 115 23.12 8.29 -5.79
N SER A 116 22.16 7.68 -6.50
CA SER A 116 22.27 7.47 -7.94
C SER A 116 22.44 8.78 -8.70
N ALA A 117 21.68 9.82 -8.32
CA ALA A 117 21.79 11.14 -8.95
C ALA A 117 23.08 11.89 -8.57
N VAL A 118 23.63 11.69 -7.36
CA VAL A 118 24.95 12.21 -6.97
C VAL A 118 26.05 11.62 -7.85
N ALA A 119 26.01 10.32 -8.10
CA ALA A 119 26.96 9.68 -9.02
C ALA A 119 26.85 10.27 -10.43
N LEU A 120 25.62 10.42 -10.96
CA LEU A 120 25.39 11.03 -12.27
C LEU A 120 25.98 12.44 -12.37
N ILE A 121 25.64 13.35 -11.44
CA ILE A 121 26.06 14.76 -11.54
C ILE A 121 27.55 14.97 -11.30
N LYS A 122 28.23 14.01 -10.66
CA LYS A 122 29.69 14.01 -10.53
C LYS A 122 30.37 13.74 -11.87
N CYS A 123 29.80 12.88 -12.70
CA CYS A 123 30.30 12.58 -14.04
C CYS A 123 29.86 13.64 -15.07
N ASN A 124 28.59 14.04 -15.05
CA ASN A 124 28.02 15.06 -15.92
C ASN A 124 27.21 16.07 -15.08
N PRO A 125 27.75 17.26 -14.77
CA PRO A 125 27.06 18.27 -13.98
C PRO A 125 25.77 18.83 -14.60
N ASP A 126 25.58 18.69 -15.92
CA ASP A 126 24.42 19.20 -16.67
C ASP A 126 23.75 18.07 -17.48
N PRO A 127 23.20 17.04 -16.81
CA PRO A 127 22.66 15.88 -17.51
C PRO A 127 21.34 16.21 -18.23
N SER A 128 21.14 15.58 -19.38
CA SER A 128 19.88 15.60 -20.13
C SER A 128 18.78 14.80 -19.43
N ASP A 129 17.53 15.00 -19.84
CA ASP A 129 16.39 14.27 -19.28
C ASP A 129 16.52 12.74 -19.48
N GLU A 130 17.14 12.29 -20.57
CA GLU A 130 17.36 10.85 -20.83
C GLU A 130 18.47 10.27 -19.96
N GLU A 131 19.59 10.98 -19.76
CA GLU A 131 20.65 10.56 -18.83
C GLU A 131 20.12 10.46 -17.39
N ILE A 132 19.27 11.41 -16.97
CA ILE A 132 18.63 11.35 -15.64
C ILE A 132 17.72 10.14 -15.52
N LYS A 133 16.90 9.84 -16.54
CA LYS A 133 16.01 8.67 -16.52
C LYS A 133 16.81 7.38 -16.48
N GLU A 134 17.88 7.28 -17.25
CA GLU A 134 18.73 6.09 -17.30
C GLU A 134 19.41 5.85 -15.95
N ALA A 135 20.03 6.88 -15.35
CA ALA A 135 20.69 6.79 -14.05
C ALA A 135 19.72 6.40 -12.91
N LEU A 136 18.45 6.80 -13.01
CA LEU A 136 17.42 6.51 -12.02
C LEU A 136 16.58 5.26 -12.34
N SER A 137 16.84 4.58 -13.46
CA SER A 137 16.04 3.42 -13.92
C SER A 137 16.00 2.28 -12.90
N GLY A 138 17.09 2.09 -12.16
CA GLY A 138 17.22 1.12 -11.07
C GLY A 138 16.57 1.55 -9.74
N ASN A 139 16.07 2.78 -9.62
CA ASN A 139 15.44 3.30 -8.41
C ASN A 139 13.93 3.45 -8.63
N LEU A 140 13.14 2.64 -7.93
CA LEU A 140 11.69 2.68 -8.05
C LEU A 140 11.08 3.74 -7.13
N CYS A 141 10.07 4.47 -7.61
CA CYS A 141 9.23 5.35 -6.79
C CYS A 141 7.74 5.12 -7.07
N ARG A 142 7.00 4.78 -6.01
CA ARG A 142 5.54 4.56 -6.10
C ARG A 142 4.70 5.81 -5.83
N CYS A 143 5.32 6.92 -5.39
CA CYS A 143 4.60 8.09 -4.88
C CYS A 143 4.55 9.27 -5.88
N THR A 144 5.67 9.61 -6.50
CA THR A 144 5.85 10.91 -7.16
C THR A 144 5.57 10.90 -8.67
N GLY A 145 5.59 9.73 -9.31
CA GLY A 145 5.52 9.64 -10.77
C GLY A 145 6.76 10.17 -11.48
N TYR A 146 7.91 10.26 -10.79
CA TYR A 146 9.23 10.65 -11.28
C TYR A 146 9.41 12.11 -11.75
N THR A 147 8.38 12.79 -12.25
CA THR A 147 8.51 14.14 -12.85
C THR A 147 9.25 15.13 -11.94
N ARG A 148 8.82 15.27 -10.68
CA ARG A 148 9.47 16.19 -9.72
C ARG A 148 10.88 15.76 -9.31
N ILE A 149 11.20 14.46 -9.39
CA ILE A 149 12.55 13.94 -9.11
C ILE A 149 13.47 14.37 -10.26
N ILE A 150 13.05 14.15 -11.51
CA ILE A 150 13.82 14.52 -12.70
C ILE A 150 14.06 16.03 -12.71
N GLU A 151 13.03 16.84 -12.45
CA GLU A 151 13.18 18.31 -12.32
C GLU A 151 14.18 18.71 -11.22
N ALA A 152 14.16 18.03 -10.06
CA ALA A 152 15.09 18.31 -8.97
C ALA A 152 16.54 17.99 -9.34
N VAL A 153 16.78 16.88 -10.06
CA VAL A 153 18.11 16.53 -10.55
C VAL A 153 18.56 17.55 -11.59
N LYS A 154 17.71 17.90 -12.56
CA LYS A 154 18.05 18.88 -13.61
C LYS A 154 18.39 20.25 -13.06
N GLU A 155 17.70 20.70 -12.02
CA GLU A 155 17.85 22.05 -11.46
C GLU A 155 18.80 22.12 -10.25
N TRP A 156 19.53 21.06 -9.93
CA TRP A 156 20.32 20.93 -8.71
C TRP A 156 21.30 22.09 -8.47
N LYS A 157 21.91 22.64 -9.54
CA LYS A 157 22.85 23.76 -9.47
C LYS A 157 22.24 25.05 -8.91
N LYS A 158 20.94 25.28 -9.11
CA LYS A 158 20.23 26.43 -8.52
C LYS A 158 20.31 26.43 -6.99
N TYR A 159 20.59 25.25 -6.42
CA TYR A 159 20.65 25.02 -4.99
C TYR A 159 22.08 25.05 -4.41
N ILE A 160 23.11 25.42 -5.18
CA ILE A 160 24.48 25.55 -4.67
C ILE A 160 24.62 26.76 -3.73
N LYS A 161 24.12 27.93 -4.14
CA LYS A 161 24.27 29.22 -3.43
C LYS A 161 22.96 29.73 -2.83
N ILE A 162 22.16 28.86 -2.23
CA ILE A 162 20.91 29.28 -1.58
C ILE A 162 21.20 29.84 -0.19
N LYS A 163 20.71 31.06 0.07
CA LYS A 163 20.69 31.65 1.41
C LYS A 163 19.86 30.75 2.32
N GLU A 164 20.36 30.53 3.54
CA GLU A 164 19.61 29.83 4.58
C GLU A 164 18.19 30.40 4.71
N ARG A 165 17.24 29.51 5.05
CA ARG A 165 15.85 29.90 5.23
C ARG A 165 15.82 30.98 6.30
N GLN A 166 15.39 32.19 5.94
CA GLN A 166 15.25 33.26 6.92
C GLN A 166 14.24 32.84 8.00
N PRO A 167 14.47 33.23 9.26
CA PRO A 167 13.51 32.98 10.32
C PRO A 167 12.14 33.50 9.92
N LEU A 168 11.11 32.76 10.31
CA LEU A 168 9.73 33.19 10.10
C LEU A 168 9.55 34.53 10.82
N SER A 169 9.02 35.53 10.11
CA SER A 169 8.74 36.85 10.70
C SER A 169 7.67 36.71 11.77
N ASP A 170 7.80 37.32 12.95
CA ASP A 170 6.75 37.25 14.00
C ASP A 170 5.40 37.88 13.58
N ASP A 171 5.37 38.57 12.44
CA ASP A 171 4.17 39.12 11.83
C ASP A 171 3.36 38.02 11.12
N LEU A 172 2.31 37.53 11.79
CA LEU A 172 1.35 36.55 11.26
C LEU A 172 0.70 36.99 9.93
N SER A 173 0.58 38.29 9.66
CA SER A 173 0.06 38.79 8.37
C SER A 173 1.00 38.50 7.19
N LYS A 174 2.29 38.25 7.44
CA LYS A 174 3.27 37.86 6.41
C LYS A 174 3.31 36.35 6.16
N HIS A 175 2.59 35.55 6.94
CA HIS A 175 2.56 34.09 6.87
C HIS A 175 1.53 33.52 5.88
N HIS A 176 1.29 34.19 4.76
CA HIS A 176 0.47 33.66 3.68
C HIS A 176 1.18 32.47 3.02
N THR A 177 0.99 31.25 3.55
CA THR A 177 1.60 30.01 3.05
C THR A 177 0.61 29.09 2.33
N VAL A 178 -0.69 29.22 2.61
CA VAL A 178 -1.75 28.46 1.91
C VAL A 178 -1.70 28.78 0.41
N GLY A 179 -1.65 27.73 -0.42
CA GLY A 179 -1.54 27.85 -1.87
C GLY A 179 -0.11 28.09 -2.41
N LYS A 180 0.89 28.27 -1.54
CA LYS A 180 2.30 28.40 -1.95
C LYS A 180 3.04 27.07 -1.90
N SER A 181 4.00 26.89 -2.80
CA SER A 181 4.92 25.75 -2.78
C SER A 181 5.98 25.96 -1.70
N VAL A 182 5.88 25.22 -0.60
CA VAL A 182 6.86 25.26 0.50
C VAL A 182 7.38 23.85 0.78
N PRO A 183 8.68 23.68 1.13
CA PRO A 183 9.20 22.38 1.53
C PRO A 183 8.44 21.81 2.72
N ARG A 184 8.22 20.49 2.70
CA ARG A 184 7.56 19.80 3.82
C ARG A 184 8.48 19.79 5.05
N VAL A 185 7.88 19.87 6.23
CA VAL A 185 8.59 19.82 7.52
C VAL A 185 9.41 18.53 7.70
N ASP A 186 8.94 17.44 7.12
CA ASP A 186 9.58 16.12 7.18
C ASP A 186 10.56 15.85 6.02
N ALA A 187 10.75 16.80 5.11
CA ALA A 187 11.56 16.58 3.90
C ALA A 187 13.05 16.46 4.21
N ALA A 188 13.58 17.28 5.12
CA ALA A 188 15.00 17.28 5.50
C ALA A 188 15.43 15.89 5.99
N ALA A 189 14.71 15.35 6.98
CA ALA A 189 15.00 14.02 7.50
C ALA A 189 14.91 12.90 6.44
N LYS A 190 14.08 13.06 5.41
CA LYS A 190 13.93 12.07 4.33
C LYS A 190 15.04 12.13 3.30
N VAL A 191 15.58 13.32 3.01
CA VAL A 191 16.69 13.47 2.04
C VAL A 191 18.06 13.14 2.66
N THR A 192 18.18 13.19 3.98
CA THR A 192 19.42 12.82 4.72
C THR A 192 19.41 11.38 5.25
N GLY A 193 18.30 10.64 5.06
CA GLY A 193 18.14 9.30 5.61
C GLY A 193 17.80 9.24 7.11
N GLN A 194 17.78 10.37 7.83
CA GLN A 194 17.46 10.46 9.26
C GLN A 194 16.02 10.07 9.61
N ALA A 195 15.09 10.11 8.64
CA ALA A 195 13.73 9.63 8.83
C ALA A 195 13.73 8.11 9.09
N LYS A 196 13.38 7.72 10.32
CA LYS A 196 13.28 6.31 10.74
C LYS A 196 11.89 5.76 10.41
N PHE A 197 11.85 4.73 9.59
CA PHE A 197 10.67 3.91 9.32
C PHE A 197 10.55 2.81 10.37
N THR A 198 9.45 2.05 10.37
CA THR A 198 9.17 1.12 11.49
C THR A 198 10.28 0.09 11.67
N ALA A 199 10.76 -0.51 10.57
CA ALA A 199 11.85 -1.49 10.61
C ALA A 199 13.22 -0.91 11.00
N ASP A 200 13.40 0.43 10.99
CA ASP A 200 14.66 1.10 11.33
C ASP A 200 14.87 1.21 12.85
N TYR A 201 13.83 1.04 13.67
CA TYR A 201 13.95 1.10 15.12
C TYR A 201 14.63 -0.15 15.69
N TYR A 202 15.45 0.04 16.72
CA TYR A 202 16.14 -1.04 17.43
C TYR A 202 15.99 -0.83 18.94
N PHE A 203 15.79 -1.93 19.65
CA PHE A 203 15.68 -1.96 21.10
C PHE A 203 16.65 -3.00 21.67
N LYS A 204 17.14 -2.76 22.89
CA LYS A 204 18.06 -3.70 23.56
C LYS A 204 17.37 -5.05 23.76
N ASN A 205 18.11 -6.13 23.54
CA ASN A 205 17.61 -7.51 23.66
C ASN A 205 16.38 -7.80 22.78
N MET A 206 16.20 -7.09 21.68
CA MET A 206 15.09 -7.36 20.75
C MET A 206 15.20 -8.76 20.14
N LEU A 207 14.06 -9.41 19.95
CA LEU A 207 13.87 -10.67 19.24
C LEU A 207 13.27 -10.41 17.85
N TYR A 208 13.39 -11.39 16.98
CA TYR A 208 12.93 -11.32 15.59
C TYR A 208 11.94 -12.45 15.33
N GLY A 209 10.86 -12.14 14.63
CA GLY A 209 9.82 -13.11 14.34
C GLY A 209 9.52 -13.29 12.86
N LYS A 210 9.10 -14.50 12.50
CA LYS A 210 8.65 -14.90 11.16
C LYS A 210 7.38 -15.75 11.23
N ILE A 211 6.61 -15.76 10.15
CA ILE A 211 5.34 -16.48 10.08
C ILE A 211 5.47 -17.66 9.11
N LEU A 212 5.02 -18.83 9.54
CA LEU A 212 4.78 -19.97 8.67
C LEU A 212 3.45 -19.75 7.96
N HIS A 213 3.50 -19.62 6.64
CA HIS A 213 2.31 -19.45 5.82
C HIS A 213 1.80 -20.79 5.27
N SER A 214 0.49 -20.90 5.06
CA SER A 214 -0.14 -22.06 4.43
C SER A 214 0.38 -22.22 2.99
N PRO A 215 0.86 -23.42 2.61
CA PRO A 215 1.24 -23.71 1.23
C PRO A 215 0.04 -24.13 0.36
N ILE A 216 -1.13 -24.41 0.95
CA ILE A 216 -2.32 -24.90 0.24
C ILE A 216 -3.44 -23.85 0.22
N PRO A 217 -4.30 -23.86 -0.82
CA PRO A 217 -5.36 -22.88 -0.99
C PRO A 217 -6.60 -23.12 -0.12
N HIS A 218 -6.83 -24.36 0.35
CA HIS A 218 -7.96 -24.68 1.21
C HIS A 218 -7.72 -26.01 1.93
N GLY A 219 -7.88 -26.06 3.25
CA GLY A 219 -7.72 -27.30 3.99
C GLY A 219 -8.05 -27.18 5.47
N ARG A 220 -8.29 -28.31 6.13
CA ARG A 220 -8.36 -28.42 7.59
C ARG A 220 -6.99 -28.72 8.16
N ILE A 221 -6.61 -28.02 9.22
CA ILE A 221 -5.38 -28.30 9.97
C ILE A 221 -5.68 -29.49 10.89
N LYS A 222 -5.04 -30.63 10.63
CA LYS A 222 -5.19 -31.83 11.48
C LYS A 222 -4.23 -31.80 12.64
N LYS A 223 -2.98 -31.37 12.39
CA LYS A 223 -1.92 -31.34 13.38
C LYS A 223 -0.82 -30.34 12.99
N ILE A 224 -0.25 -29.70 14.00
CA ILE A 224 0.96 -28.87 13.89
C ILE A 224 1.98 -29.46 14.87
N ASP A 225 3.16 -29.85 14.39
CA ASP A 225 4.28 -30.33 15.21
C ASP A 225 5.40 -29.28 15.21
N THR A 226 5.59 -28.63 16.36
CA THR A 226 6.55 -27.54 16.58
C THR A 226 7.83 -28.00 17.30
N ARG A 227 7.90 -29.24 17.77
CA ARG A 227 8.93 -29.71 18.73
C ARG A 227 10.36 -29.49 18.22
N LYS A 228 10.60 -29.73 16.92
CA LYS A 228 11.92 -29.52 16.30
C LYS A 228 12.29 -28.04 16.18
N ALA A 229 11.31 -27.18 15.92
CA ALA A 229 11.52 -25.74 15.85
C ALA A 229 11.81 -25.18 17.25
N GLU A 230 11.05 -25.60 18.26
CA GLU A 230 11.25 -25.21 19.67
C GLU A 230 12.62 -25.64 20.21
N ALA A 231 13.10 -26.82 19.80
CA ALA A 231 14.41 -27.33 20.20
C ALA A 231 15.60 -26.65 19.49
N LEU A 232 15.36 -25.84 18.45
CA LEU A 232 16.44 -25.20 17.70
C LEU A 232 17.11 -24.11 18.57
N PRO A 233 18.45 -24.15 18.77
CA PRO A 233 19.15 -23.12 19.54
C PRO A 233 18.90 -21.72 18.98
N GLY A 234 18.51 -20.79 19.86
CA GLY A 234 18.20 -19.41 19.50
C GLY A 234 16.70 -19.12 19.31
N VAL A 235 15.86 -20.16 19.14
CA VAL A 235 14.40 -20.00 19.23
C VAL A 235 13.99 -19.73 20.68
N LYS A 236 13.06 -18.81 20.86
CA LYS A 236 12.56 -18.36 22.17
C LYS A 236 11.07 -18.60 22.37
N LEU A 237 10.30 -18.63 21.28
CA LEU A 237 8.88 -18.88 21.33
C LEU A 237 8.42 -19.40 19.96
N VAL A 238 7.53 -20.38 19.98
CA VAL A 238 6.72 -20.78 18.81
C VAL A 238 5.27 -20.58 19.20
N LEU A 239 4.49 -19.95 18.32
CA LEU A 239 3.06 -19.70 18.50
C LEU A 239 2.29 -20.41 17.40
N THR A 240 1.20 -21.06 17.78
CA THR A 240 0.21 -21.63 16.88
C THR A 240 -1.16 -21.00 17.14
N GLY A 241 -2.17 -21.41 16.38
CA GLY A 241 -3.56 -21.05 16.67
C GLY A 241 -3.98 -21.30 18.13
N LYS A 242 -3.36 -22.24 18.85
CA LYS A 242 -3.71 -22.52 20.27
C LYS A 242 -3.18 -21.47 21.24
N ASP A 243 -2.15 -20.72 20.85
CA ASP A 243 -1.40 -19.84 21.73
C ASP A 243 -1.85 -18.37 21.67
N VAL A 244 -2.83 -18.08 20.81
CA VAL A 244 -3.37 -16.75 20.53
C VAL A 244 -4.87 -16.68 20.89
N PRO A 245 -5.41 -15.50 21.23
CA PRO A 245 -6.84 -15.34 21.55
C PRO A 245 -7.75 -15.91 20.46
N ASP A 246 -8.88 -16.47 20.86
CA ASP A 246 -9.91 -16.95 19.91
C ASP A 246 -10.93 -15.85 19.60
N ILE A 247 -10.42 -14.71 19.15
CA ILE A 247 -11.20 -13.53 18.82
C ILE A 247 -10.89 -13.16 17.37
N THR A 248 -11.91 -13.23 16.51
CA THR A 248 -11.74 -12.81 15.11
C THR A 248 -11.58 -11.30 15.02
N TYR A 249 -10.70 -10.80 14.14
CA TYR A 249 -10.52 -9.39 13.86
C TYR A 249 -10.84 -9.06 12.39
N GLY A 250 -10.73 -7.78 12.05
CA GLY A 250 -10.90 -7.27 10.69
C GLY A 250 -11.15 -5.76 10.71
N VAL A 251 -11.51 -5.18 9.57
CA VAL A 251 -11.74 -3.73 9.50
C VAL A 251 -13.16 -3.36 9.91
N SER A 252 -14.16 -4.11 9.44
CA SER A 252 -15.56 -3.79 9.69
C SER A 252 -16.17 -4.70 10.76
N PRO A 253 -16.78 -4.15 11.83
CA PRO A 253 -17.43 -4.95 12.87
C PRO A 253 -18.58 -5.80 12.36
N ALA A 254 -19.15 -5.48 11.19
CA ALA A 254 -20.18 -6.30 10.59
C ALA A 254 -19.65 -7.68 10.14
N ARG A 255 -18.34 -7.84 9.93
CA ARG A 255 -17.73 -9.00 9.27
C ARG A 255 -16.28 -9.27 9.71
N TYR A 256 -16.00 -9.34 11.02
CA TYR A 256 -14.71 -9.86 11.48
C TYR A 256 -14.62 -11.37 11.16
N ASP A 257 -13.69 -11.78 10.31
CA ASP A 257 -13.50 -13.18 9.86
C ASP A 257 -12.04 -13.66 9.92
N GLU A 258 -11.12 -12.87 10.42
CA GLU A 258 -9.70 -13.23 10.45
C GLU A 258 -9.29 -13.66 11.85
N HIS A 259 -8.47 -14.70 11.98
CA HIS A 259 -7.84 -15.09 13.24
C HIS A 259 -6.37 -14.65 13.24
N VAL A 260 -5.79 -14.42 14.42
CA VAL A 260 -4.37 -14.03 14.54
C VAL A 260 -3.44 -15.06 13.88
N LEU A 261 -3.73 -16.33 14.13
CA LEU A 261 -3.15 -17.51 13.47
C LEU A 261 -4.30 -18.48 13.21
N ALA A 262 -4.23 -19.22 12.10
CA ALA A 262 -5.21 -20.20 11.69
C ALA A 262 -5.45 -21.23 12.81
N LYS A 263 -6.73 -21.47 13.12
CA LYS A 263 -7.16 -22.36 14.21
C LYS A 263 -7.41 -23.77 13.69
N ASP A 264 -8.39 -23.90 12.80
CA ASP A 264 -8.90 -25.18 12.29
C ASP A 264 -8.74 -25.31 10.78
N ARG A 265 -8.68 -24.20 10.05
CA ARG A 265 -8.68 -24.18 8.58
C ARG A 265 -7.79 -23.08 8.01
N VAL A 266 -7.23 -23.40 6.84
CA VAL A 266 -6.61 -22.46 5.90
C VAL A 266 -7.51 -22.33 4.68
N ARG A 267 -7.62 -21.14 4.12
CA ARG A 267 -8.54 -20.69 3.06
C ARG A 267 -7.84 -20.02 1.89
N HIS A 268 -6.54 -19.74 1.96
CA HIS A 268 -5.70 -19.42 0.81
C HIS A 268 -4.23 -19.76 1.04
N VAL A 269 -3.46 -19.85 -0.05
CA VAL A 269 -1.99 -19.87 0.02
C VAL A 269 -1.53 -18.54 0.60
N GLY A 270 -0.89 -18.57 1.77
CA GLY A 270 -0.53 -17.37 2.52
C GLY A 270 -1.19 -17.21 3.89
N ASP A 271 -2.20 -18.01 4.26
CA ASP A 271 -2.78 -17.95 5.61
C ASP A 271 -1.72 -18.15 6.69
N GLU A 272 -1.80 -17.39 7.78
CA GLU A 272 -0.83 -17.44 8.87
C GLU A 272 -1.08 -18.65 9.77
N VAL A 273 -0.19 -19.65 9.77
CA VAL A 273 -0.41 -20.94 10.46
C VAL A 273 0.31 -21.01 11.81
N ALA A 274 1.56 -20.55 11.85
CA ALA A 274 2.37 -20.49 13.06
C ALA A 274 3.33 -19.29 12.99
N ALA A 275 3.87 -18.88 14.13
CA ALA A 275 4.92 -17.87 14.19
C ALA A 275 6.09 -18.35 15.05
N VAL A 276 7.31 -18.05 14.62
CA VAL A 276 8.54 -18.34 15.38
C VAL A 276 9.20 -17.04 15.76
N ILE A 277 9.64 -16.94 17.02
CA ILE A 277 10.40 -15.83 17.57
C ILE A 277 11.77 -16.34 18.01
N ALA A 278 12.83 -15.71 17.52
CA ALA A 278 14.21 -16.11 17.76
C ALA A 278 15.14 -14.90 18.02
N LEU A 279 16.41 -15.19 18.31
CA LEU A 279 17.45 -14.18 18.54
C LEU A 279 17.79 -13.35 17.30
N ASP A 280 17.60 -13.92 16.11
CA ASP A 280 17.80 -13.26 14.82
C ASP A 280 16.85 -13.83 13.76
N GLU A 281 16.73 -13.09 12.65
CA GLU A 281 15.81 -13.40 11.55
C GLU A 281 16.14 -14.75 10.88
N GLU A 282 17.44 -15.03 10.68
CA GLU A 282 17.94 -16.26 10.06
C GLU A 282 17.53 -17.51 10.87
N THR A 283 17.65 -17.45 12.20
CA THR A 283 17.26 -18.54 13.10
C THR A 283 15.75 -18.75 13.07
N ALA A 284 14.95 -17.67 13.03
CA ALA A 284 13.50 -17.77 12.90
C ALA A 284 13.10 -18.46 11.59
N GLU A 285 13.71 -18.06 10.46
CA GLU A 285 13.45 -18.67 9.13
C GLU A 285 13.83 -20.17 9.10
N LYS A 286 15.00 -20.53 9.63
CA LYS A 286 15.41 -21.94 9.74
C LYS A 286 14.42 -22.76 10.56
N ALA A 287 13.93 -22.22 11.66
CA ALA A 287 12.97 -22.88 12.52
C ALA A 287 11.60 -23.06 11.87
N LEU A 288 11.14 -22.13 11.00
CA LEU A 288 9.91 -22.34 10.23
C LEU A 288 9.96 -23.63 9.41
N GLY A 289 11.09 -23.92 8.77
CA GLY A 289 11.29 -25.15 7.99
C GLY A 289 11.30 -26.45 8.80
N LEU A 290 11.34 -26.35 10.14
CA LEU A 290 11.28 -27.50 11.06
C LEU A 290 9.87 -27.79 11.57
N ILE A 291 8.91 -26.87 11.37
CA ILE A 291 7.51 -27.06 11.73
C ILE A 291 6.85 -27.95 10.69
N LYS A 292 6.19 -29.02 11.13
CA LYS A 292 5.41 -29.90 10.26
C LYS A 292 3.93 -29.66 10.47
N VAL A 293 3.20 -29.42 9.39
CA VAL A 293 1.74 -29.24 9.41
C VAL A 293 1.10 -30.33 8.57
N GLU A 294 0.17 -31.05 9.16
CA GLU A 294 -0.65 -32.07 8.48
C GLU A 294 -1.99 -31.43 8.10
N TYR A 295 -2.29 -31.40 6.80
CA TYR A 295 -3.53 -30.87 6.26
C TYR A 295 -4.42 -31.97 5.70
N GLU A 296 -5.73 -31.79 5.85
CA GLU A 296 -6.74 -32.43 5.01
C GLU A 296 -7.16 -31.39 3.96
N GLU A 297 -6.67 -31.56 2.73
CA GLU A 297 -6.98 -30.62 1.64
C GLU A 297 -8.47 -30.63 1.29
N LEU A 298 -9.00 -29.44 1.01
CA LEU A 298 -10.39 -29.23 0.62
C LEU A 298 -10.47 -28.63 -0.79
N PRO A 299 -11.57 -28.85 -1.53
CA PRO A 299 -11.78 -28.21 -2.83
C PRO A 299 -11.69 -26.69 -2.74
N ALA A 300 -11.05 -26.03 -3.72
CA ALA A 300 -10.85 -24.58 -3.75
C ALA A 300 -11.47 -23.93 -5.00
N VAL A 301 -11.81 -22.64 -4.91
CA VAL A 301 -12.40 -21.86 -6.00
C VAL A 301 -11.73 -20.48 -6.14
N PHE A 302 -11.30 -20.13 -7.35
CA PHE A 302 -10.46 -18.94 -7.59
C PHE A 302 -11.11 -17.86 -8.48
N SER A 303 -12.35 -18.11 -8.91
CA SER A 303 -13.15 -17.19 -9.72
C SER A 303 -14.45 -16.85 -8.99
N PRO A 304 -14.86 -15.58 -8.92
CA PRO A 304 -16.13 -15.21 -8.29
C PRO A 304 -17.34 -15.78 -9.05
N VAL A 305 -17.25 -15.95 -10.37
CA VAL A 305 -18.33 -16.54 -11.18
C VAL A 305 -18.49 -18.03 -10.86
N GLU A 306 -17.38 -18.75 -10.70
CA GLU A 306 -17.41 -20.17 -10.32
C GLU A 306 -17.86 -20.36 -8.87
N ALA A 307 -17.46 -19.46 -7.95
CA ALA A 307 -17.82 -19.52 -6.54
C ALA A 307 -19.31 -19.31 -6.25
N LEU A 308 -20.06 -18.80 -7.24
CA LEU A 308 -21.51 -18.60 -7.18
C LEU A 308 -22.32 -19.80 -7.69
N LYS A 309 -21.69 -20.77 -8.35
CA LYS A 309 -22.40 -21.96 -8.87
C LYS A 309 -22.87 -22.84 -7.73
N GLU A 310 -23.97 -23.55 -7.96
CA GLU A 310 -24.44 -24.58 -7.04
C GLU A 310 -23.37 -25.65 -6.84
N GLY A 311 -23.18 -26.09 -5.59
CA GLY A 311 -22.13 -27.06 -5.23
C GLY A 311 -20.70 -26.51 -5.20
N ALA A 312 -20.48 -25.20 -5.48
CA ALA A 312 -19.15 -24.61 -5.37
C ALA A 312 -18.60 -24.71 -3.93
N PRO A 313 -17.27 -24.81 -3.76
CA PRO A 313 -16.66 -24.88 -2.44
C PRO A 313 -17.06 -23.69 -1.55
N GLN A 314 -17.56 -23.98 -0.36
CA GLN A 314 -18.01 -22.98 0.61
C GLN A 314 -16.86 -22.60 1.55
N LEU A 315 -16.41 -21.33 1.53
CA LEU A 315 -15.24 -20.90 2.30
C LEU A 315 -15.55 -20.56 3.77
N HIS A 316 -16.73 -19.97 4.00
CA HIS A 316 -17.19 -19.54 5.31
C HIS A 316 -18.66 -19.88 5.46
N GLU A 317 -19.03 -20.67 6.46
CA GLU A 317 -20.42 -21.14 6.65
C GLU A 317 -21.43 -19.99 6.72
N ARG A 318 -21.02 -18.83 7.28
CA ARG A 318 -21.87 -17.64 7.41
C ARG A 318 -22.15 -16.87 6.10
N TYR A 319 -21.45 -17.15 5.00
CA TYR A 319 -21.61 -16.44 3.72
C TYR A 319 -22.25 -17.34 2.66
N LYS A 320 -23.56 -17.57 2.76
CA LYS A 320 -24.30 -18.43 1.82
C LYS A 320 -23.92 -18.12 0.36
N ASN A 321 -23.64 -19.17 -0.42
CA ASN A 321 -23.22 -19.09 -1.83
C ASN A 321 -21.95 -18.24 -2.04
N ASN A 322 -21.05 -18.21 -1.05
CA ASN A 322 -19.88 -17.34 -1.01
C ASN A 322 -20.17 -15.83 -1.15
N ILE A 323 -21.41 -15.38 -0.98
CA ILE A 323 -21.78 -13.96 -1.06
C ILE A 323 -21.53 -13.32 0.30
N ASN A 324 -20.44 -12.58 0.41
CA ASN A 324 -20.06 -11.89 1.63
C ASN A 324 -20.84 -10.58 1.83
N THR A 325 -20.99 -9.83 0.74
CA THR A 325 -21.69 -8.55 0.70
C THR A 325 -22.51 -8.46 -0.58
N HIS A 326 -23.78 -8.09 -0.43
CA HIS A 326 -24.67 -7.73 -1.53
C HIS A 326 -25.13 -6.28 -1.31
N VAL A 327 -25.02 -5.45 -2.35
CA VAL A 327 -25.49 -4.07 -2.36
C VAL A 327 -26.45 -3.93 -3.54
N ASP A 328 -27.68 -3.52 -3.25
CA ASP A 328 -28.71 -3.29 -4.26
C ASP A 328 -29.24 -1.86 -4.12
N TYR A 329 -29.04 -1.06 -5.16
CA TYR A 329 -29.51 0.31 -5.26
C TYR A 329 -30.53 0.42 -6.36
N HIS A 330 -31.66 1.04 -6.04
CA HIS A 330 -32.73 1.29 -6.98
C HIS A 330 -33.27 2.70 -6.79
N PHE A 331 -32.96 3.58 -7.73
CA PHE A 331 -33.36 4.98 -7.72
C PHE A 331 -34.04 5.37 -9.03
N GLY A 332 -35.17 6.07 -8.94
CA GLY A 332 -36.00 6.40 -10.11
C GLY A 332 -36.72 5.19 -10.71
N ALA A 333 -37.21 5.34 -11.94
CA ALA A 333 -37.95 4.33 -12.70
C ALA A 333 -37.10 3.79 -13.85
N ILE A 334 -36.29 2.77 -13.58
CA ILE A 334 -35.28 2.25 -14.52
C ILE A 334 -35.86 1.81 -15.88
N GLU A 335 -37.00 1.10 -15.87
CA GLU A 335 -37.65 0.63 -17.09
C GLU A 335 -38.22 1.77 -17.94
N LYS A 336 -38.74 2.81 -17.29
CA LYS A 336 -39.20 4.03 -17.97
C LYS A 336 -38.00 4.73 -18.65
N GLY A 337 -36.89 4.88 -17.92
CA GLY A 337 -35.69 5.51 -18.47
C GLY A 337 -35.17 4.82 -19.73
N PHE A 338 -35.11 3.49 -19.76
CA PHE A 338 -34.70 2.76 -20.97
C PHE A 338 -35.72 2.81 -22.11
N LYS A 339 -37.03 2.78 -21.82
CA LYS A 339 -38.07 2.96 -22.86
C LYS A 339 -38.02 4.34 -23.52
N GLU A 340 -37.62 5.34 -22.74
CA GLU A 340 -37.50 6.71 -23.19
C GLU A 340 -36.16 7.04 -23.87
N ALA A 341 -35.20 6.10 -23.86
CA ALA A 341 -33.91 6.27 -24.51
C ALA A 341 -34.05 6.19 -26.03
N HIS A 342 -33.37 7.09 -26.73
CA HIS A 342 -33.22 7.00 -28.19
C HIS A 342 -32.20 5.93 -28.57
N HIS A 343 -31.11 5.85 -27.81
CA HIS A 343 -30.05 4.86 -27.98
C HIS A 343 -29.73 4.23 -26.63
N THR A 344 -29.46 2.94 -26.64
CA THR A 344 -29.05 2.20 -25.45
C THR A 344 -27.90 1.29 -25.81
N ARG A 345 -26.84 1.31 -25.01
CA ARG A 345 -25.71 0.40 -25.17
C ARG A 345 -25.45 -0.35 -23.88
N GLU A 346 -25.14 -1.64 -24.02
CA GLU A 346 -24.78 -2.54 -22.93
C GLU A 346 -23.44 -3.21 -23.27
N GLU A 347 -22.52 -3.22 -22.32
CA GLU A 347 -21.19 -3.80 -22.51
C GLU A 347 -20.70 -4.47 -21.21
N GLU A 348 -19.76 -5.40 -21.36
CA GLU A 348 -19.07 -6.06 -20.26
C GLU A 348 -17.61 -5.61 -20.18
N PHE A 349 -17.15 -5.36 -18.95
CA PHE A 349 -15.82 -4.87 -18.65
C PHE A 349 -15.20 -5.70 -17.53
N VAL A 350 -13.88 -5.89 -17.62
CA VAL A 350 -13.10 -6.53 -16.55
C VAL A 350 -12.11 -5.52 -15.98
N GLY A 351 -12.28 -5.20 -14.71
CA GLY A 351 -11.32 -4.43 -13.93
C GLY A 351 -10.27 -5.34 -13.32
N ASN A 352 -8.98 -5.03 -13.52
CA ASN A 352 -7.87 -5.86 -13.07
C ASN A 352 -7.68 -5.87 -11.54
N HIS A 353 -7.15 -6.99 -11.04
CA HIS A 353 -6.56 -7.05 -9.70
C HIS A 353 -5.24 -6.27 -9.68
N VAL A 354 -5.03 -5.41 -8.68
CA VAL A 354 -3.83 -4.55 -8.61
C VAL A 354 -3.31 -4.50 -7.17
N TYR A 355 -2.02 -4.75 -7.00
CA TYR A 355 -1.35 -4.58 -5.71
C TYR A 355 -0.79 -3.16 -5.54
N GLN A 356 -0.84 -2.63 -4.32
CA GLN A 356 -0.36 -1.29 -3.94
C GLN A 356 1.13 -1.14 -4.24
N ASN A 357 1.89 -2.18 -3.91
CA ASN A 357 3.34 -2.29 -3.97
C ASN A 357 4.07 -1.12 -3.28
N PRO A 358 3.83 -0.87 -1.97
CA PRO A 358 4.61 0.11 -1.21
C PRO A 358 6.08 -0.35 -1.13
N LEU A 359 7.02 0.59 -1.14
CA LEU A 359 8.44 0.23 -1.09
C LEU A 359 8.86 -0.30 0.28
N GLU A 360 8.32 0.29 1.35
CA GLU A 360 8.43 -0.27 2.70
C GLU A 360 7.45 -1.44 2.87
N PRO A 361 7.92 -2.66 3.16
CA PRO A 361 7.05 -3.76 3.58
C PRO A 361 6.26 -3.44 4.85
N HIS A 362 5.26 -4.24 5.21
CA HIS A 362 4.70 -4.13 6.55
C HIS A 362 5.75 -4.55 7.58
N ALA A 363 5.71 -3.87 8.71
CA ALA A 363 6.66 -3.99 9.80
C ALA A 363 5.94 -3.60 11.08
N SER A 364 6.27 -4.32 12.15
CA SER A 364 5.73 -4.11 13.48
C SER A 364 6.81 -4.40 14.54
N ILE A 365 6.83 -3.60 15.61
CA ILE A 365 7.66 -3.84 16.78
C ILE A 365 6.82 -3.59 18.03
N ALA A 366 6.76 -4.58 18.92
CA ALA A 366 6.05 -4.44 20.18
C ALA A 366 6.97 -4.65 21.37
N TYR A 367 6.69 -3.94 22.45
CA TYR A 367 7.21 -4.24 23.79
C TYR A 367 6.23 -3.81 24.87
N TRP A 368 6.39 -4.40 26.06
CA TRP A 368 5.58 -4.07 27.22
C TRP A 368 6.44 -3.32 28.26
N GLU A 369 5.90 -2.23 28.78
CA GLU A 369 6.48 -1.41 29.86
C GLU A 369 5.71 -1.63 31.18
N ASN A 370 6.17 -0.99 32.25
CA ASN A 370 5.51 -0.99 33.57
C ASN A 370 5.17 -2.41 34.06
N ASP A 371 6.19 -3.26 34.12
CA ASP A 371 6.08 -4.65 34.54
C ASP A 371 5.05 -5.49 33.76
N GLY A 372 4.81 -5.13 32.49
CA GLY A 372 3.94 -5.89 31.60
C GLY A 372 2.49 -5.40 31.54
N SER A 373 2.20 -4.23 32.11
CA SER A 373 0.87 -3.61 32.08
C SER A 373 0.60 -2.82 30.79
N ASN A 374 1.60 -2.11 30.26
CA ASN A 374 1.39 -1.20 29.13
C ASN A 374 2.04 -1.70 27.84
N LEU A 375 1.28 -1.80 26.75
CA LEU A 375 1.76 -2.18 25.43
C LEU A 375 2.20 -0.95 24.63
N VAL A 376 3.45 -0.95 24.15
CA VAL A 376 3.93 -0.01 23.13
C VAL A 376 4.10 -0.75 21.81
N LEU A 377 3.43 -0.27 20.76
CA LEU A 377 3.42 -0.89 19.44
C LEU A 377 3.82 0.12 18.36
N TYR A 378 4.98 -0.10 17.74
CA TYR A 378 5.39 0.59 16.53
C TYR A 378 4.84 -0.16 15.32
N SER A 379 4.06 0.52 14.48
CA SER A 379 3.44 -0.09 13.30
C SER A 379 3.62 0.79 12.08
N SER A 380 3.91 0.17 10.94
CA SER A 380 3.94 0.87 9.64
C SER A 380 2.54 1.15 9.07
N THR A 381 1.52 1.19 9.93
CA THR A 381 0.13 1.48 9.59
C THR A 381 -0.10 2.90 9.06
N GLN A 382 -1.04 3.04 8.13
CA GLN A 382 -1.59 4.33 7.72
C GLN A 382 -2.62 4.86 8.71
N VAL A 383 -3.25 3.99 9.51
CA VAL A 383 -4.41 4.32 10.35
C VAL A 383 -4.20 3.76 11.76
N PRO A 384 -3.45 4.48 12.63
CA PRO A 384 -3.08 3.97 13.96
C PRO A 384 -4.29 3.64 14.84
N HIS A 385 -5.42 4.34 14.66
CA HIS A 385 -6.62 4.09 15.45
C HIS A 385 -7.34 2.77 15.12
N TYR A 386 -7.26 2.27 13.88
CA TYR A 386 -7.76 0.92 13.58
C TYR A 386 -6.91 -0.15 14.28
N VAL A 387 -5.59 0.03 14.25
CA VAL A 387 -4.65 -0.86 14.95
C VAL A 387 -4.91 -0.81 16.45
N HIS A 388 -5.02 0.39 17.04
CA HIS A 388 -5.27 0.60 18.45
C HIS A 388 -6.54 -0.13 18.92
N TYR A 389 -7.66 0.07 18.20
CA TYR A 389 -8.93 -0.54 18.54
C TYR A 389 -8.90 -2.07 18.38
N MET A 390 -8.30 -2.59 17.30
CA MET A 390 -8.21 -4.03 17.08
C MET A 390 -7.28 -4.73 18.08
N VAL A 391 -6.14 -4.13 18.41
CA VAL A 391 -5.22 -4.67 19.41
C VAL A 391 -5.89 -4.73 20.78
N ALA A 392 -6.56 -3.65 21.19
CA ALA A 392 -7.34 -3.63 22.43
C ALA A 392 -8.40 -4.74 22.47
N ARG A 393 -9.15 -4.90 21.39
CA ARG A 393 -10.22 -5.90 21.29
C ARG A 393 -9.71 -7.33 21.27
N VAL A 394 -8.64 -7.61 20.53
CA VAL A 394 -8.12 -8.98 20.36
C VAL A 394 -7.36 -9.43 21.60
N LEU A 395 -6.62 -8.53 22.24
CA LEU A 395 -5.86 -8.85 23.46
C LEU A 395 -6.67 -8.67 24.75
N ASP A 396 -7.89 -8.13 24.64
CA ASP A 396 -8.78 -7.80 25.77
C ASP A 396 -8.09 -6.93 26.82
N ILE A 397 -7.48 -5.82 26.36
CA ILE A 397 -6.81 -4.84 27.21
C ILE A 397 -7.40 -3.44 27.01
N PRO A 398 -7.48 -2.61 28.07
CA PRO A 398 -7.98 -1.25 27.98
C PRO A 398 -7.22 -0.40 26.95
N LEU A 399 -7.93 0.45 26.21
CA LEU A 399 -7.32 1.36 25.23
C LEU A 399 -6.25 2.27 25.86
N GLY A 400 -6.43 2.66 27.13
CA GLY A 400 -5.49 3.51 27.87
C GLY A 400 -4.15 2.84 28.20
N GLU A 401 -4.09 1.50 28.13
CA GLU A 401 -2.86 0.71 28.35
C GLU A 401 -2.10 0.43 27.06
N ILE A 402 -2.57 0.96 25.92
CA ILE A 402 -1.95 0.75 24.60
C ILE A 402 -1.50 2.08 24.01
N ARG A 403 -0.22 2.13 23.62
CA ARG A 403 0.36 3.21 22.85
C ARG A 403 0.76 2.73 21.46
N ILE A 404 0.03 3.21 20.44
CA ILE A 404 0.41 3.00 19.03
C ILE A 404 1.33 4.13 18.58
N ILE A 405 2.55 3.80 18.17
CA ILE A 405 3.50 4.72 17.56
C ILE A 405 3.50 4.46 16.06
N ARG A 406 3.21 5.51 15.28
CA ARG A 406 3.23 5.48 13.81
C ARG A 406 4.41 6.31 13.31
N PRO A 407 5.55 5.70 12.96
CA PRO A 407 6.64 6.38 12.27
C PRO A 407 6.20 6.88 10.88
N PRO A 408 7.06 7.63 10.15
CA PRO A 408 6.92 7.76 8.71
C PRO A 408 6.61 6.42 8.03
N VAL A 409 5.69 6.44 7.06
CA VAL A 409 5.23 5.24 6.33
C VAL A 409 5.74 5.32 4.91
N GLY A 410 6.47 4.30 4.45
CA GLY A 410 7.10 4.22 3.14
C GLY A 410 6.16 3.88 1.98
N GLY A 411 4.98 4.50 2.01
CA GLY A 411 3.86 4.23 1.12
C GLY A 411 2.89 3.22 1.72
N GLY A 412 1.60 3.41 1.47
CA GLY A 412 0.59 2.42 1.86
C GLY A 412 -0.55 2.29 0.88
N PHE A 413 -0.96 3.40 0.23
CA PHE A 413 -1.94 3.38 -0.88
C PHE A 413 -3.27 2.65 -0.57
N GLY A 414 -3.59 2.50 0.72
CA GLY A 414 -4.75 1.77 1.25
C GLY A 414 -4.40 0.40 1.84
N GLY A 415 -3.32 -0.24 1.38
CA GLY A 415 -2.93 -1.59 1.79
C GLY A 415 -2.44 -1.70 3.24
N LYS A 416 -2.01 -0.59 3.85
CA LYS A 416 -1.59 -0.52 5.26
C LYS A 416 -2.63 0.13 6.18
N ALA A 417 -3.91 0.14 5.78
CA ALA A 417 -4.96 0.80 6.56
C ALA A 417 -5.62 -0.10 7.61
N GLY A 418 -5.56 -1.43 7.42
CA GLY A 418 -6.07 -2.41 8.38
C GLY A 418 -4.98 -2.89 9.33
N THR A 419 -5.38 -3.44 10.47
CA THR A 419 -4.51 -4.15 11.41
C THR A 419 -3.98 -5.42 10.77
N THR A 420 -2.71 -5.73 10.99
CA THR A 420 -2.04 -6.89 10.40
C THR A 420 -1.78 -7.98 11.45
N PRO A 421 -1.57 -9.24 11.03
CA PRO A 421 -1.06 -10.29 11.90
C PRO A 421 0.25 -9.91 12.58
N LEU A 422 1.13 -9.15 11.92
CA LEU A 422 2.38 -8.66 12.53
C LEU A 422 2.11 -7.86 13.81
N ASP A 423 1.11 -6.96 13.79
CA ASP A 423 0.75 -6.12 14.93
C ASP A 423 0.28 -6.95 16.13
N LEU A 424 -0.51 -8.00 15.87
CA LEU A 424 -1.08 -8.86 16.90
C LEU A 424 -0.04 -9.86 17.44
N ILE A 425 0.71 -10.51 16.56
CA ILE A 425 1.71 -11.53 16.92
C ILE A 425 2.86 -10.89 17.70
N THR A 426 3.40 -9.74 17.25
CA THR A 426 4.47 -9.04 18.00
C THR A 426 4.01 -8.67 19.40
N SER A 427 2.79 -8.14 19.54
CA SER A 427 2.21 -7.76 20.84
C SER A 427 2.10 -8.95 21.80
N ILE A 428 1.59 -10.10 21.31
CA ILE A 428 1.47 -11.33 22.10
C ILE A 428 2.84 -11.91 22.44
N ALA A 429 3.71 -12.05 21.44
CA ALA A 429 5.04 -12.64 21.59
C ALA A 429 5.91 -11.83 22.54
N SER A 430 5.86 -10.51 22.45
CA SER A 430 6.61 -9.66 23.35
C SER A 430 6.17 -9.82 24.81
N LYS A 431 4.86 -9.93 25.07
CA LYS A 431 4.34 -10.20 26.41
C LYS A 431 4.87 -11.53 26.95
N LYS A 432 4.76 -12.59 26.15
CA LYS A 432 5.17 -13.95 26.54
C LYS A 432 6.69 -14.09 26.74
N THR A 433 7.50 -13.33 26.02
CA THR A 433 8.96 -13.41 26.10
C THR A 433 9.58 -12.39 27.05
N GLY A 434 8.83 -11.37 27.48
CA GLY A 434 9.35 -10.24 28.26
C GLY A 434 10.38 -9.40 27.51
N ARG A 435 10.42 -9.47 26.17
CA ARG A 435 11.43 -8.81 25.32
C ARG A 435 10.77 -8.09 24.15
N PRO A 436 11.36 -6.98 23.64
CA PRO A 436 10.88 -6.38 22.40
C PRO A 436 10.91 -7.38 21.25
N VAL A 437 9.88 -7.42 20.40
CA VAL A 437 9.79 -8.32 19.25
C VAL A 437 9.57 -7.50 17.98
N LYS A 438 10.44 -7.67 16.98
CA LYS A 438 10.32 -7.10 15.64
C LYS A 438 9.89 -8.17 14.64
N MET A 439 8.93 -7.83 13.78
CA MET A 439 8.56 -8.64 12.61
C MET A 439 8.39 -7.74 11.39
N VAL A 440 8.86 -8.22 10.24
CA VAL A 440 8.81 -7.51 8.96
C VAL A 440 8.44 -8.51 7.89
N TYR A 441 7.45 -8.19 7.05
CA TYR A 441 7.15 -9.03 5.90
C TYR A 441 8.26 -8.92 4.85
N SER A 442 8.62 -10.04 4.24
CA SER A 442 9.34 -10.08 2.97
C SER A 442 8.46 -9.51 1.85
N ARG A 443 9.07 -9.25 0.69
CA ARG A 443 8.30 -8.82 -0.49
C ARG A 443 7.29 -9.87 -0.95
N GLU A 444 7.61 -11.15 -0.80
CA GLU A 444 6.74 -12.26 -1.14
C GLU A 444 5.56 -12.36 -0.18
N GLU A 445 5.82 -12.29 1.13
CA GLU A 445 4.79 -12.30 2.18
C GLU A 445 3.80 -11.14 2.00
N MET A 446 4.27 -9.98 1.52
CA MET A 446 3.41 -8.86 1.15
C MET A 446 2.37 -9.22 0.05
N PHE A 447 2.73 -10.04 -0.93
CA PHE A 447 1.81 -10.52 -1.97
C PHE A 447 0.89 -11.63 -1.46
N LEU A 448 1.39 -12.52 -0.60
CA LEU A 448 0.61 -13.57 0.06
C LEU A 448 -0.46 -12.99 0.99
N TYR A 449 -0.11 -11.96 1.79
CA TYR A 449 -1.05 -11.21 2.63
C TYR A 449 -2.07 -10.43 1.78
N GLY A 450 -1.64 -9.93 0.62
CA GLY A 450 -2.51 -9.24 -0.32
C GLY A 450 -3.04 -7.90 0.22
N ARG A 451 -4.36 -7.73 0.21
CA ARG A 451 -5.11 -6.46 0.37
C ARG A 451 -5.14 -5.57 -0.85
N GLY A 452 -4.85 -6.14 -2.02
CA GLY A 452 -4.92 -5.46 -3.32
C GLY A 452 -6.34 -5.05 -3.71
N ARG A 453 -6.42 -4.30 -4.81
CA ARG A 453 -7.68 -3.92 -5.46
C ARG A 453 -8.41 -5.16 -5.96
N HIS A 454 -9.70 -5.24 -5.67
CA HIS A 454 -10.60 -6.27 -6.19
C HIS A 454 -10.57 -6.36 -7.74
N LYS A 455 -10.45 -7.57 -8.28
CA LYS A 455 -10.84 -7.82 -9.68
C LYS A 455 -12.35 -7.68 -9.77
N GLN A 456 -12.87 -6.98 -10.77
CA GLN A 456 -14.30 -6.73 -10.91
C GLN A 456 -14.79 -7.13 -12.31
N TYR A 457 -15.83 -7.94 -12.36
CA TYR A 457 -16.56 -8.28 -13.58
C TYR A 457 -17.81 -7.41 -13.61
N MET A 458 -17.91 -6.54 -14.60
CA MET A 458 -18.86 -5.43 -14.61
C MET A 458 -19.68 -5.48 -15.88
N LYS A 459 -21.00 -5.51 -15.75
CA LYS A 459 -21.93 -5.31 -16.85
C LYS A 459 -22.59 -3.95 -16.69
N PHE A 460 -22.45 -3.07 -17.67
CA PHE A 460 -23.01 -1.72 -17.65
C PHE A 460 -23.95 -1.52 -18.83
N LYS A 461 -25.08 -0.87 -18.58
CA LYS A 461 -26.05 -0.45 -19.59
C LYS A 461 -26.40 1.01 -19.38
N ILE A 462 -26.25 1.84 -20.42
CA ILE A 462 -26.58 3.27 -20.39
C ILE A 462 -27.57 3.56 -21.53
N GLY A 463 -28.69 4.19 -21.18
CA GLY A 463 -29.65 4.73 -22.13
C GLY A 463 -29.51 6.25 -22.24
N VAL A 464 -29.55 6.78 -23.46
CA VAL A 464 -29.44 8.21 -23.74
C VAL A 464 -30.51 8.70 -24.72
N LYS A 465 -30.87 9.99 -24.65
CA LYS A 465 -31.65 10.69 -25.68
C LYS A 465 -30.79 10.92 -26.94
N LYS A 466 -31.42 11.36 -28.04
CA LYS A 466 -30.74 11.68 -29.32
C LYS A 466 -29.65 12.74 -29.15
N ASP A 467 -29.81 13.67 -28.22
CA ASP A 467 -28.80 14.67 -27.88
C ASP A 467 -27.77 14.18 -26.86
N GLY A 468 -27.75 12.90 -26.52
CA GLY A 468 -26.79 12.30 -25.59
C GLY A 468 -27.08 12.53 -24.11
N ARG A 469 -28.21 13.14 -23.71
CA ARG A 469 -28.61 13.21 -22.29
C ARG A 469 -28.92 11.82 -21.74
N ILE A 470 -28.39 11.48 -20.57
CA ILE A 470 -28.57 10.19 -19.90
C ILE A 470 -30.00 10.08 -19.37
N THR A 471 -30.62 8.92 -19.63
CA THR A 471 -31.98 8.59 -19.18
C THR A 471 -31.98 7.48 -18.15
N ALA A 472 -31.11 6.48 -18.29
CA ALA A 472 -31.01 5.37 -17.37
C ALA A 472 -29.59 4.81 -17.34
N VAL A 473 -29.16 4.36 -16.16
CA VAL A 473 -27.92 3.62 -15.96
C VAL A 473 -28.20 2.40 -15.10
N LYS A 474 -27.85 1.22 -15.60
CA LYS A 474 -27.92 -0.04 -14.86
C LYS A 474 -26.53 -0.66 -14.84
N SER A 475 -26.08 -1.11 -13.67
CA SER A 475 -24.84 -1.87 -13.55
C SER A 475 -24.99 -3.08 -12.63
N LYS A 476 -24.31 -4.17 -13.00
CA LYS A 476 -24.14 -5.36 -12.18
C LYS A 476 -22.66 -5.67 -12.06
N ILE A 477 -22.16 -5.80 -10.84
CA ILE A 477 -20.73 -5.96 -10.58
C ILE A 477 -20.48 -7.11 -9.64
N TYR A 478 -19.64 -8.07 -10.08
CA TYR A 478 -19.09 -9.13 -9.25
C TYR A 478 -17.66 -8.78 -8.87
N LEU A 479 -17.44 -8.52 -7.57
CA LEU A 479 -16.15 -8.23 -6.99
C LEU A 479 -15.54 -9.53 -6.46
N ASP A 480 -14.38 -9.89 -6.99
CA ASP A 480 -13.55 -10.91 -6.37
C ASP A 480 -12.93 -10.35 -5.10
N GLY A 481 -13.25 -10.93 -3.94
CA GLY A 481 -12.75 -10.39 -2.68
C GLY A 481 -11.74 -11.27 -1.96
N GLY A 482 -11.44 -12.47 -2.45
CA GLY A 482 -10.56 -13.40 -1.75
C GLY A 482 -11.15 -13.94 -0.44
N ALA A 483 -10.27 -14.53 0.36
CA ALA A 483 -10.63 -15.42 1.47
C ALA A 483 -11.20 -14.73 2.72
N TYR A 484 -10.98 -13.41 2.90
CA TYR A 484 -11.42 -12.66 4.08
C TYR A 484 -12.00 -11.28 3.73
N THR A 485 -12.88 -10.75 4.58
CA THR A 485 -13.69 -9.57 4.22
C THR A 485 -12.86 -8.32 4.01
N SER A 486 -11.92 -8.01 4.92
CA SER A 486 -11.14 -6.76 4.90
C SER A 486 -12.03 -5.51 4.69
N PHE A 487 -11.61 -4.59 3.82
CA PHE A 487 -12.39 -3.44 3.34
C PHE A 487 -13.46 -3.78 2.28
N GLY A 488 -13.69 -5.06 1.97
CA GLY A 488 -14.54 -5.50 0.86
C GLY A 488 -15.98 -4.99 0.92
N ILE A 489 -16.55 -4.84 2.12
CA ILE A 489 -17.90 -4.27 2.31
C ILE A 489 -17.96 -2.85 1.75
N ILE A 490 -16.98 -2.02 2.15
CA ILE A 490 -16.90 -0.61 1.76
C ILE A 490 -16.59 -0.50 0.26
N THR A 491 -15.78 -1.40 -0.27
CA THR A 491 -15.48 -1.46 -1.71
C THR A 491 -16.74 -1.76 -2.53
N ALA A 492 -17.54 -2.75 -2.12
CA ALA A 492 -18.80 -3.10 -2.81
C ALA A 492 -19.81 -1.95 -2.77
N TYR A 493 -19.87 -1.21 -1.66
CA TYR A 493 -20.68 0.00 -1.52
C TYR A 493 -20.23 1.12 -2.48
N TYR A 494 -18.94 1.49 -2.46
CA TYR A 494 -18.42 2.60 -3.28
C TYR A 494 -18.41 2.32 -4.77
N ALA A 495 -18.29 1.06 -5.18
CA ALA A 495 -18.32 0.67 -6.59
C ALA A 495 -19.59 1.16 -7.32
N GLY A 496 -20.74 1.17 -6.63
CA GLY A 496 -21.98 1.74 -7.15
C GLY A 496 -22.27 3.16 -6.69
N ALA A 497 -22.02 3.49 -5.42
CA ALA A 497 -22.45 4.77 -4.84
C ALA A 497 -21.78 5.99 -5.48
N MET A 498 -20.58 5.81 -6.07
CA MET A 498 -19.82 6.91 -6.64
C MET A 498 -20.19 7.21 -8.10
N ILE A 499 -20.95 6.35 -8.79
CA ILE A 499 -21.31 6.54 -10.21
C ILE A 499 -22.12 7.82 -10.45
N PRO A 500 -23.17 8.14 -9.67
CA PRO A 500 -24.03 9.32 -9.92
C PRO A 500 -23.42 10.68 -9.53
N THR A 501 -22.18 10.72 -9.04
CA THR A 501 -21.61 11.95 -8.44
C THR A 501 -21.17 13.02 -9.44
N LEU A 502 -20.97 12.65 -10.71
CA LEU A 502 -20.42 13.57 -11.73
C LEU A 502 -21.39 13.90 -12.85
N TYR A 503 -22.49 13.15 -12.97
CA TYR A 503 -23.44 13.26 -14.07
C TYR A 503 -24.87 13.19 -13.57
N HIS A 504 -25.76 13.93 -14.21
CA HIS A 504 -27.19 13.81 -14.01
C HIS A 504 -27.68 12.45 -14.51
N ILE A 505 -28.08 11.58 -13.57
CA ILE A 505 -28.57 10.23 -13.84
C ILE A 505 -29.96 10.10 -13.17
N PRO A 506 -31.06 10.30 -13.91
CA PRO A 506 -32.39 10.35 -13.30
C PRO A 506 -32.90 8.96 -12.86
N ASN A 507 -32.47 7.89 -13.54
CA ASN A 507 -32.83 6.52 -13.21
C ASN A 507 -31.56 5.67 -13.08
N TYR A 508 -31.30 5.14 -11.89
CA TYR A 508 -30.08 4.41 -11.57
C TYR A 508 -30.37 3.10 -10.84
N ARG A 509 -29.76 2.01 -11.32
CA ARG A 509 -29.76 0.72 -10.65
C ARG A 509 -28.35 0.17 -10.56
N TYR A 510 -27.96 -0.30 -9.38
CA TYR A 510 -26.69 -0.98 -9.15
C TYR A 510 -26.89 -2.23 -8.31
N GLU A 511 -26.35 -3.34 -8.80
CA GLU A 511 -26.27 -4.60 -8.05
C GLU A 511 -24.81 -5.02 -7.91
N GLY A 512 -24.29 -4.96 -6.69
CA GLY A 512 -22.91 -5.31 -6.35
C GLY A 512 -22.84 -6.56 -5.50
N TYR A 513 -22.05 -7.55 -5.92
CA TYR A 513 -21.83 -8.79 -5.18
C TYR A 513 -20.34 -8.96 -4.91
N ARG A 514 -19.92 -8.95 -3.64
CA ARG A 514 -18.56 -9.34 -3.25
C ARG A 514 -18.54 -10.81 -2.90
N ILE A 515 -17.77 -11.57 -3.66
CA ILE A 515 -17.74 -13.03 -3.61
C ILE A 515 -16.45 -13.53 -2.98
N MET A 516 -16.55 -14.52 -2.09
CA MET A 516 -15.40 -15.20 -1.47
C MET A 516 -14.74 -16.16 -2.46
N THR A 517 -13.41 -16.15 -2.49
CA THR A 517 -12.57 -17.05 -3.31
C THR A 517 -11.32 -17.44 -2.51
N ASN A 518 -10.64 -18.52 -2.86
CA ASN A 518 -9.43 -19.01 -2.18
C ASN A 518 -8.15 -18.23 -2.57
N LYS A 519 -8.31 -16.94 -2.88
CA LYS A 519 -7.20 -16.02 -3.15
C LYS A 519 -6.96 -15.13 -1.93
N PRO A 520 -5.76 -14.52 -1.81
CA PRO A 520 -5.51 -13.51 -0.79
C PRO A 520 -6.62 -12.47 -0.72
N ALA A 521 -6.98 -12.07 0.49
CA ALA A 521 -8.04 -11.10 0.70
C ALA A 521 -7.74 -9.79 -0.05
N CYS A 522 -8.74 -9.23 -0.72
CA CYS A 522 -8.64 -7.89 -1.30
C CYS A 522 -8.88 -6.82 -0.24
N GLY A 523 -8.54 -5.57 -0.54
CA GLY A 523 -8.64 -4.47 0.40
C GLY A 523 -8.67 -3.10 -0.28
N ALA A 524 -8.36 -2.07 0.50
CA ALA A 524 -8.37 -0.69 0.03
C ALA A 524 -7.19 -0.41 -0.92
N MET A 525 -7.49 0.08 -2.11
CA MET A 525 -6.49 0.64 -3.04
C MET A 525 -6.95 2.03 -3.48
N ARG A 526 -6.03 3.01 -3.59
CA ARG A 526 -6.31 4.43 -3.89
C ARG A 526 -7.47 4.63 -4.89
N GLY A 527 -8.48 5.40 -4.49
CA GLY A 527 -9.77 5.55 -5.19
C GLY A 527 -10.86 4.57 -4.74
N HIS A 528 -10.51 3.56 -3.94
CA HIS A 528 -11.34 2.61 -3.20
C HIS A 528 -12.70 2.24 -3.84
N GLY A 529 -12.72 1.16 -4.62
CA GLY A 529 -13.95 0.64 -5.25
C GLY A 529 -14.39 1.37 -6.52
N THR A 530 -14.05 2.65 -6.68
CA THR A 530 -14.55 3.49 -7.80
C THR A 530 -13.77 3.41 -9.12
N PRO A 531 -12.43 3.21 -9.16
CA PRO A 531 -11.69 3.27 -10.41
C PRO A 531 -12.17 2.31 -11.50
N GLN A 532 -12.49 1.06 -11.17
CA GLN A 532 -12.91 0.08 -12.19
C GLN A 532 -14.34 0.36 -12.70
N PRO A 533 -15.35 0.61 -11.85
CA PRO A 533 -16.70 0.97 -12.32
C PRO A 533 -16.72 2.31 -13.06
N ARG A 534 -15.90 3.27 -12.63
CA ARG A 534 -15.76 4.55 -13.34
C ARG A 534 -15.12 4.36 -14.72
N PHE A 535 -14.11 3.51 -14.83
CA PHE A 535 -13.53 3.14 -16.14
C PHE A 535 -14.61 2.55 -17.06
N ALA A 536 -15.38 1.56 -16.59
CA ALA A 536 -16.46 0.96 -17.37
C ALA A 536 -17.50 2.01 -17.83
N PHE A 537 -17.94 2.86 -16.90
CA PHE A 537 -18.88 3.95 -17.21
C PHE A 537 -18.33 4.95 -18.23
N GLU A 538 -17.10 5.46 -18.04
CA GLU A 538 -16.52 6.47 -18.93
C GLU A 538 -16.20 5.91 -20.32
N SER A 539 -15.77 4.65 -20.39
CA SER A 539 -15.56 3.95 -21.66
C SER A 539 -16.87 3.74 -22.40
N LEU A 540 -17.91 3.27 -21.72
CA LEU A 540 -19.23 3.08 -22.32
C LEU A 540 -19.85 4.42 -22.78
N LEU A 541 -19.62 5.50 -22.02
CA LEU A 541 -20.06 6.82 -22.42
C LEU A 541 -19.32 7.34 -23.68
N ASN A 542 -18.03 7.02 -23.84
CA ASN A 542 -17.30 7.31 -25.09
C ASN A 542 -17.85 6.51 -26.26
N MET A 543 -18.08 5.21 -26.07
CA MET A 543 -18.66 4.33 -27.09
C MET A 543 -20.04 4.82 -27.57
N ILE A 544 -20.89 5.28 -26.65
CA ILE A 544 -22.19 5.90 -26.99
C ILE A 544 -22.02 7.21 -27.73
N ALA A 545 -20.98 8.00 -27.39
CA ALA A 545 -20.67 9.23 -28.09
C ALA A 545 -20.31 8.94 -29.55
N ASP A 546 -19.49 7.90 -29.79
CA ASP A 546 -19.13 7.46 -31.14
C ASP A 546 -20.35 6.95 -31.92
N ASP A 547 -21.21 6.13 -31.30
CA ASP A 547 -22.45 5.61 -31.95
C ASP A 547 -23.40 6.73 -32.41
N LEU A 548 -23.42 7.85 -31.68
CA LEU A 548 -24.28 9.00 -31.95
C LEU A 548 -23.57 10.14 -32.69
N GLU A 549 -22.29 9.95 -33.04
CA GLU A 549 -21.42 10.97 -33.62
C GLU A 549 -21.40 12.29 -32.81
N ILE A 550 -21.47 12.16 -31.47
CA ILE A 550 -21.36 13.26 -30.53
C ILE A 550 -19.91 13.33 -30.02
N ASP A 551 -19.32 14.53 -30.03
CA ASP A 551 -18.01 14.74 -29.42
C ASP A 551 -17.97 14.27 -27.93
N PRO A 552 -16.97 13.47 -27.51
CA PRO A 552 -16.87 12.94 -26.15
C PRO A 552 -16.83 14.00 -25.03
N VAL A 553 -16.33 15.21 -25.30
CA VAL A 553 -16.38 16.31 -24.35
C VAL A 553 -17.80 16.88 -24.29
N ALA A 554 -18.46 17.03 -25.45
CA ALA A 554 -19.82 17.53 -25.54
C ALA A 554 -20.83 16.66 -24.79
N ILE A 555 -20.82 15.33 -24.97
CA ILE A 555 -21.75 14.43 -24.25
C ILE A 555 -21.57 14.53 -22.72
N ARG A 556 -20.32 14.69 -22.25
CA ARG A 556 -20.04 14.89 -20.81
C ARG A 556 -20.53 16.24 -20.32
N LEU A 557 -20.37 17.31 -21.09
CA LEU A 557 -20.89 18.64 -20.74
C LEU A 557 -22.41 18.66 -20.68
N ARG A 558 -23.11 17.94 -21.55
CA ARG A 558 -24.58 17.83 -21.56
C ARG A 558 -25.12 17.13 -20.32
N ASN A 559 -24.35 16.23 -19.73
CA ASN A 559 -24.72 15.44 -18.56
C ASN A 559 -24.06 15.90 -17.26
N ALA A 560 -23.13 16.85 -17.32
CA ALA A 560 -22.33 17.27 -16.18
C ALA A 560 -23.19 17.74 -15.01
N MET A 561 -22.87 17.24 -13.81
CA MET A 561 -23.50 17.62 -12.55
C MET A 561 -23.41 19.13 -12.28
N ASP A 562 -24.42 19.66 -11.62
CA ASP A 562 -24.48 21.04 -11.15
C ASP A 562 -24.11 21.12 -9.65
N PRO A 563 -23.57 22.27 -9.17
CA PRO A 563 -23.43 22.50 -7.73
C PRO A 563 -24.81 22.51 -7.05
N ASP A 564 -24.80 22.45 -5.72
CA ASP A 564 -25.99 22.40 -4.86
C ASP A 564 -27.03 21.36 -5.28
N THR A 565 -26.55 20.24 -5.84
CA THR A 565 -27.41 19.13 -6.28
C THR A 565 -27.32 17.96 -5.31
N ARG A 566 -28.47 17.40 -4.94
CA ARG A 566 -28.54 16.10 -4.27
C ARG A 566 -28.67 15.01 -5.34
N THR A 567 -27.74 14.06 -5.35
CA THR A 567 -27.79 12.96 -6.32
C THR A 567 -28.98 12.04 -6.07
N CYS A 568 -29.31 11.19 -7.05
CA CYS A 568 -30.39 10.20 -6.91
C CYS A 568 -30.17 9.21 -5.75
N ASN A 569 -28.92 9.04 -5.30
CA ASN A 569 -28.54 8.23 -4.15
C ASN A 569 -28.18 9.05 -2.90
N ASP A 570 -28.75 10.24 -2.75
CA ASP A 570 -28.68 11.09 -1.55
C ASP A 570 -27.27 11.56 -1.16
N LEU A 571 -26.39 11.77 -2.14
CA LEU A 571 -25.11 12.44 -1.90
C LEU A 571 -25.23 13.92 -2.23
N ASP A 572 -24.85 14.78 -1.28
CA ASP A 572 -24.85 16.22 -1.47
C ASP A 572 -23.62 16.68 -2.26
N ILE A 573 -23.85 17.24 -3.44
CA ILE A 573 -22.84 17.89 -4.27
C ILE A 573 -22.94 19.40 -4.01
N ARG A 574 -22.30 19.87 -2.93
CA ARG A 574 -22.32 21.30 -2.58
C ARG A 574 -21.61 22.19 -3.60
N SER A 575 -20.51 21.72 -4.18
CA SER A 575 -19.80 22.43 -5.24
C SER A 575 -19.38 21.46 -6.33
N CYS A 576 -19.42 21.92 -7.58
CA CYS A 576 -19.04 21.10 -8.73
C CYS A 576 -18.50 21.95 -9.88
N GLU A 577 -17.21 21.78 -10.20
CA GLU A 577 -16.54 22.50 -11.29
C GLU A 577 -16.22 21.61 -12.49
N ILE A 578 -16.96 20.51 -12.67
CA ILE A 578 -16.71 19.55 -13.75
C ILE A 578 -16.85 20.21 -15.14
N LYS A 579 -17.81 21.12 -15.32
CA LYS A 579 -18.02 21.86 -16.58
C LYS A 579 -16.83 22.75 -16.90
N ALA A 580 -16.35 23.53 -15.93
CA ALA A 580 -15.16 24.38 -16.10
C ALA A 580 -13.90 23.54 -16.33
N THR A 581 -13.75 22.44 -15.58
CA THR A 581 -12.62 21.51 -15.71
C THR A 581 -12.57 20.89 -17.11
N LEU A 582 -13.68 20.38 -17.63
CA LEU A 582 -13.77 19.81 -18.98
C LEU A 582 -13.38 20.82 -20.06
N LYS A 583 -13.93 22.04 -20.01
CA LYS A 583 -13.60 23.11 -20.96
C LYS A 583 -12.11 23.45 -20.93
N LYS A 584 -11.53 23.55 -19.73
CA LYS A 584 -10.11 23.88 -19.54
C LYS A 584 -9.19 22.76 -20.04
N VAL A 585 -9.52 21.51 -19.77
CA VAL A 585 -8.75 20.33 -20.23
C VAL A 585 -8.83 20.21 -21.75
N ALA A 586 -10.02 20.34 -22.35
CA ALA A 586 -10.18 20.31 -23.80
C ALA A 586 -9.35 21.39 -24.50
N LYS A 587 -9.36 22.63 -23.96
CA LYS A 587 -8.53 23.73 -24.48
C LYS A 587 -7.04 23.43 -24.32
N LYS A 588 -6.58 23.09 -23.12
CA LYS A 588 -5.15 22.89 -22.84
C LYS A 588 -4.54 21.68 -23.55
N SER A 589 -5.33 20.64 -23.81
CA SER A 589 -4.86 19.45 -24.52
C SER A 589 -4.82 19.65 -26.05
N GLY A 590 -5.43 20.71 -26.58
CA GLY A 590 -5.64 20.87 -28.03
C GLY A 590 -6.61 19.82 -28.57
N TRP A 591 -7.71 19.57 -27.85
CA TRP A 591 -8.63 18.47 -28.15
C TRP A 591 -9.21 18.58 -29.57
N ARG A 592 -9.66 19.77 -29.98
CA ARG A 592 -10.32 20.00 -31.28
C ARG A 592 -9.38 19.76 -32.47
N GLU A 593 -8.10 20.01 -32.26
CA GLU A 593 -7.05 19.85 -33.27
C GLU A 593 -6.58 18.40 -33.36
N LYS A 594 -6.77 17.59 -32.30
CA LYS A 594 -6.22 16.23 -32.18
C LYS A 594 -7.26 15.11 -32.30
N TYR A 595 -8.46 15.28 -31.74
CA TYR A 595 -9.46 14.21 -31.74
C TYR A 595 -9.87 13.85 -33.17
N GLY A 596 -9.74 12.57 -33.52
CA GLY A 596 -9.95 12.05 -34.89
C GLY A 596 -8.92 12.48 -35.95
N LYS A 597 -7.85 13.19 -35.57
CA LYS A 597 -6.89 13.83 -36.49
C LYS A 597 -5.42 13.45 -36.26
N LEU A 598 -5.14 12.62 -35.24
CA LEU A 598 -3.79 12.15 -34.95
C LEU A 598 -3.36 11.06 -35.94
N PRO A 599 -2.03 10.91 -36.20
CA PRO A 599 -1.53 9.89 -37.11
C PRO A 599 -1.79 8.46 -36.58
N PRO A 600 -1.75 7.44 -37.45
CA PRO A 600 -1.92 6.04 -37.05
C PRO A 600 -1.06 5.67 -35.83
N GLY A 601 -1.64 4.96 -34.88
CA GLY A 601 -0.99 4.55 -33.62
C GLY A 601 -0.96 5.62 -32.52
N LYS A 602 -1.51 6.83 -32.75
CA LYS A 602 -1.66 7.88 -31.72
C LYS A 602 -3.14 8.20 -31.49
N GLY A 603 -3.51 8.35 -30.22
CA GLY A 603 -4.88 8.69 -29.83
C GLY A 603 -4.91 9.70 -28.69
N ILE A 604 -6.05 10.38 -28.56
CA ILE A 604 -6.39 11.21 -27.41
C ILE A 604 -7.75 10.77 -26.88
N GLY A 605 -7.85 10.58 -25.57
CA GLY A 605 -9.08 10.15 -24.90
C GLY A 605 -9.38 11.00 -23.69
N ILE A 606 -10.62 10.95 -23.22
CA ILE A 606 -11.08 11.67 -22.04
C ILE A 606 -11.90 10.75 -21.14
N GLY A 607 -11.76 10.97 -19.83
CA GLY A 607 -12.57 10.35 -18.79
C GLY A 607 -12.59 11.24 -17.56
N CYS A 608 -13.70 11.25 -16.84
CA CYS A 608 -13.86 12.00 -15.59
C CYS A 608 -13.77 11.09 -14.37
N GLY A 609 -13.24 11.63 -13.27
CA GLY A 609 -13.14 10.94 -11.99
C GLY A 609 -13.65 11.81 -10.86
N GLY A 610 -14.35 11.20 -9.92
CA GLY A 610 -14.96 11.84 -8.76
C GLY A 610 -14.94 10.87 -7.60
N PHE A 611 -14.62 11.37 -6.40
CA PHE A 611 -14.56 10.57 -5.19
C PHE A 611 -14.83 11.46 -3.98
N VAL A 612 -15.38 10.87 -2.92
CA VAL A 612 -15.68 11.58 -1.67
C VAL A 612 -14.40 11.88 -0.88
N SER A 613 -14.42 12.97 -0.10
CA SER A 613 -13.40 13.26 0.92
C SER A 613 -14.00 13.03 2.31
N GLY A 614 -13.46 12.05 3.05
CA GLY A 614 -13.91 11.67 4.39
C GLY A 614 -14.53 10.27 4.45
N ALA A 615 -14.78 9.79 5.67
CA ALA A 615 -15.50 8.55 5.93
C ALA A 615 -16.82 8.88 6.62
N GLY A 616 -17.91 8.22 6.22
CA GLY A 616 -19.24 8.46 6.82
C GLY A 616 -19.43 7.88 8.23
N TYR A 617 -18.44 7.18 8.78
CA TYR A 617 -18.54 6.53 10.10
C TYR A 617 -17.26 6.67 10.91
N ALA A 618 -17.41 6.86 12.22
CA ALA A 618 -16.31 6.87 13.18
C ALA A 618 -15.71 5.47 13.40
N ILE A 619 -14.39 5.43 13.64
CA ILE A 619 -13.66 4.19 14.00
C ILE A 619 -14.10 3.72 15.40
N TYR A 620 -14.06 4.63 16.37
CA TYR A 620 -14.59 4.40 17.70
C TYR A 620 -16.08 4.72 17.67
N ARG A 621 -16.91 3.69 17.82
CA ARG A 621 -18.35 3.86 18.00
C ARG A 621 -18.59 4.07 19.49
N GLY A 622 -18.98 5.27 19.90
CA GLY A 622 -19.49 5.48 21.26
C GLY A 622 -20.73 4.62 21.49
N GLN A 623 -20.96 4.18 22.73
CA GLN A 623 -22.27 3.67 23.14
C GLN A 623 -23.32 4.80 23.27
N VAL A 624 -22.92 6.05 23.03
CA VAL A 624 -23.75 7.23 23.21
C VAL A 624 -24.64 7.46 21.98
N GLN A 625 -25.92 7.15 22.19
CA GLN A 625 -27.14 7.63 21.51
C GLN A 625 -27.37 7.22 20.05
N ARG A 626 -28.00 6.04 19.89
CA ARG A 626 -29.23 5.98 19.10
C ARG A 626 -30.34 6.57 19.98
N SER A 627 -30.66 7.84 19.78
CA SER A 627 -31.99 8.39 20.12
C SER A 627 -32.90 8.19 18.93
#